data_AF-A0A949I7E1-F1
#
_entry.id   AF-A0A949I7E1-F1
#
_cell.length_a   1.000
_cell.length_b   1.000
_cell.length_c   1.000
_cell.angle_alpha   90.00
_cell.angle_beta   90.00
_cell.angle_gamma   90.00
#
_symmetry.space_group_name_H-M   'P 1'
#
loop_
_entity.id
_entity.type
_entity.pdbx_description
1 polymer ?
#
loop_
_entity_poly.entity_id
_entity_poly.type
_entity_poly.pdbx_seq_one_letter_code
_entity_poly.pdbx_strand_id
1 'polypeptide(L)'
;MLPWMKPGSKQPDDTATVASSATAAWPAEVAADPSSIVAAPSAQLRADALTRWLAGDPPRPEVEQLLHALQDRDRGAARVLRERLAAASSHEQAQLALAALTARAQELVAKPTLTSQDAVEIDALLQPYAPAQWPEALTAARQAITERLHAQTELQALVRAAQAALADWRAAVRAAGSAPLAQAQAEHVALAERQQQLQAQVDQIAAQAEWPAMPPRLRAQWQAAAAEAFAAWQLQQADLARAVAALADSAAELPQHRGWAAEVRAHRAPAPAPVAEAAPDASGPPAARPDNGNHVAEAKLTIDFLERALAEGHLKAAQRHADKLRALLSVAERSFPAALTGRVQAAVAQTQQLAEWQRWRTDQLREELCVKAEALRDQPLAPRAQADALRQLRDEWKALDQTGAANGVLWQRFDAACTTAHAPVEAHVAKEREQMAQAEAARRALIDELRAWHAAQAGTDPATTDWRAVAHALDGFADRWRHGGHLPEKRFTKLQADWR
;
A
#
# COMPACT_ATOMS: atom_id res chain seq x y z
N MET A 1 -56.26 -68.03 9.58
CA MET A 1 -56.68 -67.55 10.92
C MET A 1 -56.59 -68.72 11.87
N LEU A 2 -55.47 -68.88 12.57
CA LEU A 2 -55.16 -70.04 13.41
C LEU A 2 -54.37 -69.61 14.66
N PRO A 3 -54.42 -70.41 15.73
CA PRO A 3 -54.43 -69.99 17.12
C PRO A 3 -53.07 -70.19 17.81
N TRP A 4 -52.90 -69.52 18.94
CA TRP A 4 -51.67 -69.51 19.71
C TRP A 4 -51.63 -70.67 20.72
N MET A 5 -50.61 -71.52 20.60
CA MET A 5 -50.20 -72.56 21.56
C MET A 5 -48.70 -72.34 21.86
N LYS A 6 -48.33 -72.34 23.15
CA LYS A 6 -46.94 -72.45 23.66
C LYS A 6 -46.42 -73.89 23.47
N PRO A 7 -45.10 -74.17 23.43
CA PRO A 7 -44.25 -74.39 24.64
C PRO A 7 -42.76 -73.97 24.41
N GLY A 8 -41.78 -73.93 25.32
CA GLY A 8 -41.59 -74.26 26.74
C GLY A 8 -40.08 -74.41 27.06
N SER A 9 -39.66 -74.03 28.28
CA SER A 9 -38.46 -74.47 29.06
C SER A 9 -37.06 -73.96 28.59
N LYS A 10 -36.05 -73.61 29.43
CA LYS A 10 -35.68 -73.93 30.83
C LYS A 10 -34.88 -72.77 31.50
N GLN A 11 -34.95 -72.71 32.84
CA GLN A 11 -34.17 -71.93 33.84
C GLN A 11 -32.70 -72.44 33.97
N PRO A 12 -31.74 -71.74 34.62
CA PRO A 12 -31.81 -71.43 36.07
C PRO A 12 -31.20 -70.10 36.55
N ASP A 13 -31.61 -69.77 37.78
CA ASP A 13 -31.03 -68.92 38.84
C ASP A 13 -29.82 -68.02 38.56
N ASP A 14 -29.98 -66.74 38.88
CA ASP A 14 -28.90 -65.95 39.46
C ASP A 14 -29.40 -65.16 40.68
N THR A 15 -28.90 -65.58 41.83
CA THR A 15 -28.99 -64.92 43.11
C THR A 15 -28.46 -63.49 43.02
N ALA A 16 -29.32 -62.52 43.32
CA ALA A 16 -28.96 -61.14 43.53
C ALA A 16 -27.90 -61.05 44.64
N THR A 17 -26.64 -60.88 44.22
CA THR A 17 -25.53 -60.58 45.11
C THR A 17 -25.52 -59.07 45.34
N VAL A 18 -25.96 -58.70 46.54
CA VAL A 18 -25.71 -57.49 47.32
C VAL A 18 -24.79 -56.46 46.63
N ALA A 19 -25.41 -55.34 46.26
CA ALA A 19 -24.72 -54.10 45.93
C ALA A 19 -23.80 -53.69 47.10
N SER A 20 -22.50 -53.58 46.79
CA SER A 20 -21.48 -53.07 47.71
C SER A 20 -21.83 -51.65 48.14
N SER A 21 -22.16 -51.51 49.41
CA SER A 21 -22.37 -50.26 50.13
C SER A 21 -21.03 -49.80 50.69
N ALA A 22 -20.39 -48.82 50.05
CA ALA A 22 -19.32 -48.02 50.64
C ALA A 22 -19.15 -46.68 49.91
N THR A 23 -20.23 -45.91 49.76
CA THR A 23 -20.14 -44.48 49.44
C THR A 23 -20.42 -43.69 50.71
N ALA A 24 -19.51 -43.78 51.68
CA ALA A 24 -19.49 -42.82 52.78
C ALA A 24 -19.29 -41.42 52.16
N ALA A 25 -20.20 -40.49 52.46
CA ALA A 25 -20.15 -39.13 51.96
C ALA A 25 -18.79 -38.51 52.32
N TRP A 26 -17.94 -38.26 51.31
CA TRP A 26 -16.70 -37.52 51.47
C TRP A 26 -17.04 -36.11 51.96
N PRO A 27 -16.62 -35.68 53.17
CA PRO A 27 -17.07 -34.42 53.76
C PRO A 27 -16.69 -33.23 52.88
N ALA A 28 -17.62 -32.29 52.69
CA ALA A 28 -17.38 -31.11 51.86
C ALA A 28 -16.21 -30.24 52.38
N GLU A 29 -16.04 -30.17 53.71
CA GLU A 29 -14.94 -29.45 54.39
C GLU A 29 -13.57 -30.09 54.16
N VAL A 30 -13.51 -31.41 53.95
CA VAL A 30 -12.25 -32.10 53.67
C VAL A 30 -11.73 -31.71 52.29
N ALA A 31 -12.58 -31.43 51.30
CA ALA A 31 -12.22 -31.15 49.90
C ALA A 31 -11.55 -29.78 49.61
N ALA A 32 -11.25 -28.98 50.63
CA ALA A 32 -10.64 -27.64 50.48
C ALA A 32 -9.10 -27.61 50.64
N ASP A 33 -8.48 -28.71 51.03
CA ASP A 33 -7.03 -28.83 51.25
C ASP A 33 -6.38 -29.66 50.11
N PRO A 34 -5.27 -29.22 49.48
CA PRO A 34 -4.51 -30.02 48.52
C PRO A 34 -4.23 -31.46 49.00
N SER A 35 -3.99 -31.63 50.30
CA SER A 35 -3.67 -32.90 50.93
C SER A 35 -4.83 -33.91 50.85
N SER A 36 -6.07 -33.42 50.93
CA SER A 36 -7.26 -34.27 50.88
C SER A 36 -7.61 -34.72 49.46
N ILE A 37 -7.30 -33.88 48.47
CA ILE A 37 -7.48 -34.19 47.04
C ILE A 37 -6.55 -35.36 46.66
N VAL A 38 -5.33 -35.38 47.20
CA VAL A 38 -4.41 -36.52 47.02
C VAL A 38 -4.92 -37.78 47.70
N ALA A 39 -5.57 -37.66 48.86
CA ALA A 39 -6.07 -38.76 49.67
C ALA A 39 -7.42 -39.33 49.21
N ALA A 40 -8.07 -38.77 48.17
CA ALA A 40 -9.43 -39.20 47.82
C ALA A 40 -9.53 -40.63 47.28
N PRO A 41 -10.62 -41.36 47.62
CA PRO A 41 -10.70 -42.81 47.54
C PRO A 41 -11.12 -43.29 46.15
N SER A 42 -11.60 -42.38 45.29
CA SER A 42 -11.95 -42.65 43.91
C SER A 42 -11.56 -41.45 43.03
N ALA A 43 -11.31 -41.72 41.75
CA ALA A 43 -11.00 -40.67 40.76
C ALA A 43 -12.13 -39.65 40.62
N GLN A 44 -13.38 -40.07 40.83
CA GLN A 44 -14.56 -39.22 40.69
C GLN A 44 -14.68 -38.22 41.86
N LEU A 45 -14.46 -38.69 43.10
CA LEU A 45 -14.39 -37.81 44.27
C LEU A 45 -13.19 -36.85 44.21
N ARG A 46 -12.06 -37.30 43.66
CA ARG A 46 -10.90 -36.42 43.37
C ARG A 46 -11.25 -35.33 42.36
N ALA A 47 -11.92 -35.67 41.26
CA ALA A 47 -12.32 -34.69 40.24
C ALA A 47 -13.28 -33.63 40.82
N ASP A 48 -14.25 -34.04 41.63
CA ASP A 48 -15.21 -33.12 42.27
C ASP A 48 -14.55 -32.22 43.32
N ALA A 49 -13.61 -32.77 44.10
CA ALA A 49 -12.82 -32.00 45.07
C ALA A 49 -11.86 -31.02 44.37
N LEU A 50 -11.17 -31.49 43.33
CA LEU A 50 -10.29 -30.66 42.50
C LEU A 50 -11.05 -29.50 41.84
N THR A 51 -12.24 -29.76 41.30
CA THR A 51 -13.07 -28.72 40.67
C THR A 51 -13.48 -27.65 41.68
N ARG A 52 -13.89 -28.06 42.90
CA ARG A 52 -14.23 -27.13 43.99
C ARG A 52 -13.03 -26.33 44.48
N TRP A 53 -11.88 -26.99 44.63
CA TRP A 53 -10.65 -26.33 45.07
C TRP A 53 -10.15 -25.31 44.04
N LEU A 54 -10.13 -25.68 42.75
CA LEU A 54 -9.77 -24.77 41.66
C LEU A 54 -10.74 -23.58 41.51
N ALA A 55 -12.00 -23.73 41.91
CA ALA A 55 -12.96 -22.63 41.95
C ALA A 55 -12.62 -21.57 43.01
N GLY A 56 -11.83 -21.92 44.02
CA GLY A 56 -11.30 -21.00 45.04
C GLY A 56 -10.09 -20.18 44.58
N ASP A 57 -9.69 -20.29 43.31
CA ASP A 57 -8.52 -19.65 42.69
C ASP A 57 -7.22 -19.76 43.52
N PRO A 58 -6.76 -20.99 43.78
CA PRO A 58 -5.58 -21.24 44.59
C PRO A 58 -4.31 -20.67 43.93
N PRO A 59 -3.33 -20.22 44.73
CA PRO A 59 -2.09 -19.65 44.21
C PRO A 59 -1.30 -20.70 43.40
N ARG A 60 -0.68 -20.24 42.31
CA ARG A 60 0.14 -21.05 41.40
C ARG A 60 1.08 -22.08 42.08
N PRO A 61 1.87 -21.74 43.13
CA PRO A 61 2.74 -22.72 43.78
C PRO A 61 1.97 -23.91 44.39
N GLU A 62 0.75 -23.71 44.89
CA GLU A 62 -0.06 -24.81 45.44
C GLU A 62 -0.57 -25.73 44.32
N VAL A 63 -0.93 -25.17 43.16
CA VAL A 63 -1.35 -25.92 41.97
C VAL A 63 -0.19 -26.76 41.41
N GLU A 64 1.04 -26.22 41.42
CA GLU A 64 2.25 -26.92 41.01
C GLU A 64 2.62 -28.06 41.97
N GLN A 65 2.51 -27.83 43.28
CA GLN A 65 2.71 -28.85 44.31
C GLN A 65 1.71 -30.01 44.17
N LEU A 66 0.42 -29.68 43.97
CA LEU A 66 -0.63 -30.69 43.79
C LEU A 66 -0.46 -31.46 42.48
N LEU A 67 0.00 -30.81 41.40
CA LEU A 67 0.33 -31.48 40.15
C LEU A 67 1.44 -32.51 40.35
N HIS A 68 2.51 -32.13 41.06
CA HIS A 68 3.62 -33.05 41.35
C HIS A 68 3.16 -34.26 42.16
N ALA A 69 2.28 -34.06 43.14
CA ALA A 69 1.73 -35.15 43.96
C ALA A 69 0.79 -36.11 43.19
N LEU A 70 0.14 -35.64 42.13
CA LEU A 70 -0.88 -36.39 41.38
C LEU A 70 -0.43 -36.90 40.01
N GLN A 71 0.71 -36.44 39.47
CA GLN A 71 1.15 -36.74 38.09
C GLN A 71 1.19 -38.24 37.74
N ASP A 72 1.63 -39.07 38.71
CA ASP A 72 1.79 -40.53 38.53
C ASP A 72 0.60 -41.32 39.07
N ARG A 73 -0.26 -40.69 39.87
CA ARG A 73 -1.41 -41.32 40.56
C ARG A 73 -2.73 -41.14 39.83
N ASP A 74 -2.93 -40.01 39.17
CA ASP A 74 -4.16 -39.68 38.47
C ASP A 74 -3.87 -38.78 37.25
N ARG A 75 -3.76 -39.41 36.08
CA ARG A 75 -3.48 -38.69 34.82
C ARG A 75 -4.59 -37.70 34.44
N GLY A 76 -5.84 -37.94 34.89
CA GLY A 76 -6.97 -37.06 34.64
C GLY A 76 -6.86 -35.78 35.46
N ALA A 77 -6.67 -35.89 36.77
CA ALA A 77 -6.44 -34.75 37.65
C ALA A 77 -5.19 -33.95 37.25
N ALA A 78 -4.10 -34.64 36.92
CA ALA A 78 -2.86 -34.00 36.46
C ALA A 78 -3.02 -33.26 35.12
N ARG A 79 -3.95 -33.70 34.26
CA ARG A 79 -4.27 -32.99 33.01
C ARG A 79 -4.99 -31.67 33.30
N VAL A 80 -6.00 -31.68 34.17
CA VAL A 80 -6.76 -30.48 34.56
C VAL A 80 -5.84 -29.44 35.22
N LEU A 81 -4.95 -29.86 36.11
CA LEU A 81 -3.96 -28.98 36.74
C LEU A 81 -2.98 -28.37 35.72
N ARG A 82 -2.50 -29.16 34.75
CA ARG A 82 -1.67 -28.64 33.64
C ARG A 82 -2.42 -27.65 32.76
N GLU A 83 -3.68 -27.93 32.43
CA GLU A 83 -4.53 -27.02 31.67
C GLU A 83 -4.76 -25.69 32.43
N ARG A 84 -4.95 -25.73 33.76
CA ARG A 84 -5.06 -24.52 34.59
C ARG A 84 -3.77 -23.70 34.61
N LEU A 85 -2.62 -24.33 34.83
CA LEU A 85 -1.31 -23.65 34.82
C LEU A 85 -1.00 -23.06 33.45
N ALA A 86 -1.30 -23.80 32.38
CA ALA A 86 -1.16 -23.32 31.01
C ALA A 86 -2.05 -22.09 30.75
N ALA A 87 -3.32 -22.13 31.16
CA ALA A 87 -4.24 -21.00 31.03
C ALA A 87 -3.77 -19.76 31.82
N ALA A 88 -3.28 -19.94 33.06
CA ALA A 88 -2.74 -18.86 33.87
C ALA A 88 -1.49 -18.23 33.21
N SER A 89 -0.57 -19.07 32.74
CA SER A 89 0.65 -18.59 32.05
C SER A 89 0.34 -17.87 30.73
N SER A 90 -0.65 -18.36 29.98
CA SER A 90 -1.12 -17.70 28.75
C SER A 90 -1.76 -16.34 29.05
N HIS A 91 -2.53 -16.24 30.14
CA HIS A 91 -3.12 -14.97 30.58
C HIS A 91 -2.05 -13.96 30.99
N GLU A 92 -1.04 -14.39 31.76
CA GLU A 92 0.10 -13.56 32.16
C GLU A 92 0.89 -13.06 30.94
N GLN A 93 1.16 -13.94 29.97
CA GLN A 93 1.81 -13.56 28.72
C GLN A 93 0.99 -12.55 27.90
N ALA A 94 -0.34 -12.73 27.84
CA ALA A 94 -1.23 -11.79 27.17
C ALA A 94 -1.22 -10.40 27.83
N GLN A 95 -1.20 -10.33 29.16
CA GLN A 95 -1.08 -9.06 29.89
C GLN A 95 0.25 -8.35 29.60
N LEU A 96 1.37 -9.09 29.63
CA LEU A 96 2.69 -8.53 29.30
C LEU A 96 2.74 -8.04 27.85
N ALA A 97 2.17 -8.79 26.91
CA ALA A 97 2.08 -8.38 25.51
C ALA A 97 1.25 -7.10 25.35
N LEU A 98 0.08 -6.99 25.99
CA LEU A 98 -0.74 -5.79 25.98
C LEU A 98 -0.03 -4.59 26.64
N ALA A 99 0.74 -4.79 27.70
CA ALA A 99 1.55 -3.74 28.30
C ALA A 99 2.66 -3.24 27.35
N ALA A 100 3.35 -4.15 26.65
CA ALA A 100 4.34 -3.80 25.64
C ALA A 100 3.71 -3.04 24.47
N LEU A 101 2.53 -3.47 24.00
CA LEU A 101 1.77 -2.77 22.96
C LEU A 101 1.32 -1.38 23.43
N THR A 102 0.95 -1.23 24.70
CA THR A 102 0.59 0.07 25.28
C THR A 102 1.77 1.03 25.24
N ALA A 103 2.95 0.59 25.69
CA ALA A 103 4.17 1.40 25.64
C ALA A 103 4.50 1.80 24.20
N ARG A 104 4.41 0.83 23.27
CA ARG A 104 4.64 1.09 21.84
C ARG A 104 3.66 2.11 21.25
N ALA A 105 2.37 2.00 21.59
CA ALA A 105 1.36 2.96 21.15
C ALA A 105 1.67 4.38 21.67
N GLN A 106 2.10 4.51 22.93
CA GLN A 106 2.49 5.80 23.52
C GLN A 106 3.74 6.40 22.86
N GLU A 107 4.73 5.58 22.51
CA GLU A 107 5.89 6.03 21.71
C GLU A 107 5.45 6.60 20.35
N LEU A 108 4.50 5.94 19.68
CA LEU A 108 3.96 6.41 18.40
C LEU A 108 3.18 7.72 18.56
N VAL A 109 2.42 7.89 19.64
CA VAL A 109 1.76 9.17 19.95
C VAL A 109 2.78 10.29 20.12
N ALA A 110 3.93 10.02 20.76
CA ALA A 110 4.99 11.01 20.94
C ALA A 110 5.87 11.21 19.69
N LYS A 111 5.80 10.31 18.72
CA LYS A 111 6.61 10.35 17.49
C LYS A 111 6.27 11.60 16.67
N PRO A 112 7.28 12.39 16.24
CA PRO A 112 7.04 13.64 15.51
C PRO A 112 6.43 13.41 14.13
N THR A 113 6.77 12.30 13.45
CA THR A 113 6.21 11.92 12.15
C THR A 113 5.50 10.59 12.27
N LEU A 114 4.17 10.65 12.37
CA LEU A 114 3.30 9.48 12.41
C LEU A 114 2.90 9.07 10.99
N THR A 115 2.95 7.78 10.68
CA THR A 115 2.53 7.24 9.38
C THR A 115 1.30 6.37 9.52
N SER A 116 0.54 6.19 8.42
CA SER A 116 -0.58 5.24 8.40
C SER A 116 -0.15 3.78 8.63
N GLN A 117 1.09 3.44 8.27
CA GLN A 117 1.67 2.12 8.52
C GLN A 117 1.83 1.84 10.03
N ASP A 118 2.28 2.84 10.80
CA ASP A 118 2.44 2.72 12.25
C ASP A 118 1.08 2.37 12.93
N ALA A 119 -0.02 2.95 12.45
CA ALA A 119 -1.36 2.65 12.97
C ALA A 119 -1.85 1.25 12.57
N VAL A 120 -1.61 0.84 11.32
CA VAL A 120 -1.98 -0.51 10.83
C VAL A 120 -1.20 -1.60 11.57
N GLU A 121 0.08 -1.37 11.87
CA GLU A 121 0.91 -2.32 12.63
C GLU A 121 0.34 -2.56 14.03
N ILE A 122 0.01 -1.49 14.76
CA ILE A 122 -0.62 -1.58 16.09
C ILE A 122 -1.96 -2.33 16.00
N ASP A 123 -2.81 -1.98 15.04
CA ASP A 123 -4.12 -2.62 14.87
C ASP A 123 -4.01 -4.10 14.50
N ALA A 124 -3.02 -4.47 13.69
CA ALA A 124 -2.73 -5.86 13.35
C ALA A 124 -2.27 -6.66 14.58
N LEU A 125 -1.39 -6.09 15.40
CA LEU A 125 -0.89 -6.73 16.62
C LEU A 125 -1.97 -6.86 17.72
N LEU A 126 -3.01 -6.03 17.67
CA LEU A 126 -4.15 -6.08 18.58
C LEU A 126 -5.22 -7.10 18.19
N GLN A 127 -5.25 -7.58 16.94
CA GLN A 127 -6.26 -8.54 16.47
C GLN A 127 -6.47 -9.79 17.34
N PRO A 128 -5.43 -10.41 17.94
CA PRO A 128 -5.60 -11.59 18.78
C PRO A 128 -6.31 -11.31 20.12
N TYR A 129 -6.42 -10.04 20.53
CA TYR A 129 -6.90 -9.65 21.85
C TYR A 129 -8.28 -8.99 21.76
N ALA A 130 -9.20 -9.39 22.64
CA ALA A 130 -10.54 -8.79 22.66
C ALA A 130 -10.48 -7.35 23.21
N PRO A 131 -11.28 -6.40 22.67
CA PRO A 131 -11.29 -5.01 23.14
C PRO A 131 -11.55 -4.83 24.64
N ALA A 132 -12.32 -5.73 25.24
CA ALA A 132 -12.60 -5.73 26.68
C ALA A 132 -11.36 -6.02 27.55
N GLN A 133 -10.28 -6.55 26.97
CA GLN A 133 -9.01 -6.84 27.65
C GLN A 133 -8.01 -5.68 27.56
N TRP A 134 -8.29 -4.67 26.72
CA TRP A 134 -7.35 -3.60 26.45
C TRP A 134 -7.24 -2.66 27.66
N PRO A 135 -6.01 -2.30 28.08
CA PRO A 135 -5.82 -1.24 29.05
C PRO A 135 -6.42 0.09 28.57
N GLU A 136 -6.93 0.91 29.50
CA GLU A 136 -7.47 2.24 29.19
C GLU A 136 -6.44 3.12 28.47
N ALA A 137 -5.19 3.08 28.93
CA ALA A 137 -4.06 3.79 28.33
C ALA A 137 -3.80 3.39 26.86
N LEU A 138 -4.02 2.13 26.50
CA LEU A 138 -3.87 1.65 25.12
C LEU A 138 -4.99 2.18 24.23
N THR A 139 -6.22 2.19 24.75
CA THR A 139 -7.39 2.70 24.01
C THR A 139 -7.25 4.20 23.77
N ALA A 140 -6.84 4.96 24.79
CA ALA A 140 -6.55 6.39 24.66
C ALA A 140 -5.41 6.65 23.66
N ALA A 141 -4.31 5.88 23.71
CA ALA A 141 -3.20 6.04 22.77
C ALA A 141 -3.63 5.75 21.32
N ARG A 142 -4.44 4.71 21.09
CA ARG A 142 -4.98 4.38 19.77
C ARG A 142 -5.92 5.46 19.22
N GLN A 143 -6.77 6.03 20.07
CA GLN A 143 -7.61 7.18 19.71
C GLN A 143 -6.75 8.38 19.31
N ALA A 144 -5.74 8.72 20.11
CA ALA A 144 -4.81 9.81 19.81
C ALA A 144 -4.06 9.61 18.48
N ILE A 145 -3.60 8.38 18.17
CA ILE A 145 -3.01 8.04 16.86
C ILE A 145 -3.98 8.33 15.72
N THR A 146 -5.24 7.93 15.88
CA THR A 146 -6.28 8.12 14.86
C THR A 146 -6.60 9.60 14.63
N GLU A 147 -6.75 10.35 15.72
CA GLU A 147 -7.00 11.80 15.68
C GLU A 147 -5.85 12.57 15.02
N ARG A 148 -4.59 12.21 15.34
CA ARG A 148 -3.41 12.81 14.71
C ARG A 148 -3.36 12.53 13.21
N LEU A 149 -3.61 11.29 12.77
CA LEU A 149 -3.67 10.95 11.34
C LEU A 149 -4.80 11.69 10.60
N HIS A 150 -5.94 11.85 11.26
CA HIS A 150 -7.05 12.62 10.71
C HIS A 150 -6.68 14.10 10.56
N ALA A 151 -6.13 14.71 11.62
CA ALA A 151 -5.67 16.10 11.61
C ALA A 151 -4.59 16.35 10.54
N GLN A 152 -3.69 15.39 10.30
CA GLN A 152 -2.73 15.46 9.19
C GLN A 152 -3.40 15.45 7.82
N THR A 153 -4.44 14.64 7.64
CA THR A 153 -5.19 14.56 6.37
C THR A 153 -5.97 15.85 6.12
N GLU A 154 -6.62 16.39 7.14
CA GLU A 154 -7.31 17.69 7.09
C GLU A 154 -6.32 18.82 6.80
N LEU A 155 -5.17 18.85 7.47
CA LEU A 155 -4.11 19.83 7.22
C LEU A 155 -3.60 19.76 5.78
N GLN A 156 -3.41 18.57 5.22
CA GLN A 156 -3.04 18.41 3.82
C GLN A 156 -4.11 18.97 2.87
N ALA A 157 -5.39 18.74 3.16
CA ALA A 157 -6.49 19.30 2.38
C ALA A 157 -6.54 20.83 2.47
N LEU A 158 -6.36 21.39 3.66
CA LEU A 158 -6.28 22.84 3.91
C LEU A 158 -5.12 23.48 3.14
N VAL A 159 -3.93 22.87 3.17
CA VAL A 159 -2.76 23.35 2.41
C VAL A 159 -3.05 23.36 0.91
N ARG A 160 -3.65 22.29 0.36
CA ARG A 160 -4.01 22.23 -1.06
C ARG A 160 -5.03 23.30 -1.44
N ALA A 161 -6.05 23.51 -0.62
CA ALA A 161 -7.05 24.54 -0.84
C ALA A 161 -6.43 25.95 -0.78
N ALA A 162 -5.54 26.20 0.17
CA ALA A 162 -4.82 27.47 0.30
C ALA A 162 -3.87 27.72 -0.89
N GLN A 163 -3.20 26.69 -1.40
CA GLN A 163 -2.38 26.77 -2.61
C GLN A 163 -3.19 27.14 -3.85
N ALA A 164 -4.37 26.53 -4.04
CA ALA A 164 -5.27 26.88 -5.13
C ALA A 164 -5.77 28.33 -4.99
N ALA A 165 -6.22 28.72 -3.80
CA ALA A 165 -6.68 30.08 -3.54
C ALA A 165 -5.58 31.14 -3.75
N LEU A 166 -4.34 30.84 -3.40
CA LEU A 166 -3.19 31.70 -3.66
C LEU A 166 -2.90 31.81 -5.16
N ALA A 167 -3.00 30.71 -5.91
CA ALA A 167 -2.81 30.71 -7.36
C ALA A 167 -3.88 31.54 -8.08
N ASP A 168 -5.15 31.40 -7.69
CA ASP A 168 -6.27 32.18 -8.23
C ASP A 168 -6.10 33.67 -7.93
N TRP A 169 -5.73 34.01 -6.69
CA TRP A 169 -5.45 35.39 -6.32
C TRP A 169 -4.26 35.97 -7.11
N ARG A 170 -3.17 35.20 -7.30
CA ARG A 170 -2.05 35.62 -8.16
C ARG A 170 -2.46 35.84 -9.61
N ALA A 171 -3.42 35.07 -10.13
CA ALA A 171 -3.97 35.29 -11.47
C ALA A 171 -4.78 36.59 -11.53
N ALA A 172 -5.61 36.85 -10.53
CA ALA A 172 -6.39 38.08 -10.42
C ALA A 172 -5.50 39.33 -10.27
N VAL A 173 -4.44 39.24 -9.47
CA VAL A 173 -3.42 40.31 -9.33
C VAL A 173 -2.75 40.65 -10.67
N ARG A 174 -2.37 39.61 -11.45
CA ARG A 174 -1.81 39.80 -12.79
C ARG A 174 -2.82 40.42 -13.76
N ALA A 175 -4.08 39.98 -13.71
CA ALA A 175 -5.15 40.54 -14.55
C ALA A 175 -5.38 42.03 -14.23
N ALA A 176 -5.45 42.41 -12.95
CA ALA A 176 -5.55 43.79 -12.52
C ALA A 176 -4.34 44.63 -12.95
N GLY A 177 -3.15 44.03 -13.02
CA GLY A 177 -1.94 44.66 -13.57
C GLY A 177 -2.09 45.03 -15.05
N SER A 178 -2.76 44.19 -15.83
CA SER A 178 -3.01 44.44 -17.26
C SER A 178 -4.24 45.32 -17.55
N ALA A 179 -5.06 45.61 -16.53
CA ALA A 179 -6.26 46.42 -16.69
C ALA A 179 -5.96 47.92 -16.80
N PRO A 180 -6.87 48.72 -17.40
CA PRO A 180 -6.78 50.18 -17.40
C PRO A 180 -6.68 50.73 -15.98
N LEU A 181 -6.00 51.87 -15.81
CA LEU A 181 -5.59 52.38 -14.50
C LEU A 181 -6.77 52.58 -13.53
N ALA A 182 -7.89 53.11 -14.00
CA ALA A 182 -9.10 53.30 -13.17
C ALA A 182 -9.73 51.97 -12.70
N GLN A 183 -9.76 50.96 -13.58
CA GLN A 183 -10.27 49.64 -13.26
C GLN A 183 -9.33 48.91 -12.30
N ALA A 184 -8.02 48.97 -12.56
CA ALA A 184 -7.00 48.41 -11.67
C ALA A 184 -7.11 48.99 -10.25
N GLN A 185 -7.34 50.31 -10.11
CA GLN A 185 -7.53 50.95 -8.81
C GLN A 185 -8.74 50.41 -8.04
N ALA A 186 -9.87 50.18 -8.71
CA ALA A 186 -11.06 49.61 -8.09
C ALA A 186 -10.86 48.14 -7.67
N GLU A 187 -10.27 47.33 -8.54
CA GLU A 187 -10.01 45.90 -8.28
C GLU A 187 -8.98 45.68 -7.17
N HIS A 188 -8.02 46.60 -7.03
CA HIS A 188 -6.96 46.50 -6.01
C HIS A 188 -7.49 46.55 -4.58
N VAL A 189 -8.65 47.18 -4.32
CA VAL A 189 -9.27 47.23 -2.99
C VAL A 189 -9.72 45.83 -2.56
N ALA A 190 -10.48 45.13 -3.41
CA ALA A 190 -10.95 43.78 -3.13
C ALA A 190 -9.78 42.78 -3.06
N LEU A 191 -8.76 42.96 -3.91
CA LEU A 191 -7.54 42.14 -3.88
C LEU A 191 -6.72 42.33 -2.60
N ALA A 192 -6.73 43.52 -2.00
CA ALA A 192 -6.07 43.79 -0.72
C ALA A 192 -6.76 43.08 0.44
N GLU A 193 -8.10 43.12 0.51
CA GLU A 193 -8.86 42.35 1.50
C GLU A 193 -8.59 40.85 1.35
N ARG A 194 -8.57 40.35 0.11
CA ARG A 194 -8.26 38.95 -0.17
C ARG A 194 -6.84 38.57 0.24
N GLN A 195 -5.87 39.47 0.07
CA GLN A 195 -4.49 39.26 0.51
C GLN A 195 -4.41 39.07 2.03
N GLN A 196 -5.13 39.89 2.81
CA GLN A 196 -5.18 39.74 4.27
C GLN A 196 -5.77 38.40 4.69
N GLN A 197 -6.85 37.95 4.04
CA GLN A 197 -7.44 36.64 4.28
C GLN A 197 -6.46 35.50 3.98
N LEU A 198 -5.73 35.57 2.86
CA LEU A 198 -4.73 34.58 2.48
C LEU A 198 -3.56 34.56 3.46
N GLN A 199 -3.09 35.73 3.93
CA GLN A 199 -2.06 35.81 4.96
C GLN A 199 -2.53 35.15 6.27
N ALA A 200 -3.75 35.46 6.72
CA ALA A 200 -4.34 34.81 7.89
C ALA A 200 -4.42 33.28 7.72
N GLN A 201 -4.75 32.78 6.53
CA GLN A 201 -4.74 31.35 6.23
C GLN A 201 -3.34 30.74 6.30
N VAL A 202 -2.31 31.44 5.79
CA VAL A 202 -0.91 31.00 5.90
C VAL A 202 -0.51 30.85 7.37
N ASP A 203 -0.84 31.84 8.20
CA ASP A 203 -0.50 31.86 9.63
C ASP A 203 -1.29 30.78 10.40
N GLN A 204 -2.58 30.61 10.09
CA GLN A 204 -3.41 29.54 10.67
C GLN A 204 -2.87 28.15 10.36
N ILE A 205 -2.46 27.89 9.12
CA ILE A 205 -1.85 26.61 8.71
C ILE A 205 -0.53 26.39 9.46
N ALA A 206 0.30 27.43 9.59
CA ALA A 206 1.57 27.33 10.31
C ALA A 206 1.41 27.11 11.82
N ALA A 207 0.29 27.54 12.40
CA ALA A 207 -0.04 27.36 13.82
C ALA A 207 -0.61 25.96 14.16
N GLN A 208 -0.92 25.12 13.16
CA GLN A 208 -1.48 23.79 13.40
C GLN A 208 -0.47 22.88 14.10
N ALA A 209 -0.94 22.09 15.07
CA ALA A 209 -0.10 21.21 15.88
C ALA A 209 0.66 20.17 15.03
N GLU A 210 0.03 19.67 13.97
CA GLU A 210 0.64 18.69 13.04
C GLU A 210 1.49 19.35 11.94
N TRP A 211 1.61 20.69 11.89
CA TRP A 211 2.44 21.37 10.91
C TRP A 211 3.89 20.89 10.92
N PRO A 212 4.59 20.76 12.06
CA PRO A 212 5.97 20.25 12.09
C PRO A 212 6.12 18.84 11.50
N ALA A 213 5.07 18.02 11.57
CA ALA A 213 5.04 16.65 11.05
C ALA A 213 4.98 16.60 9.51
N MET A 214 4.56 17.68 8.85
CA MET A 214 4.53 17.76 7.38
C MET A 214 5.95 17.79 6.77
N PRO A 215 6.15 17.26 5.55
CA PRO A 215 7.44 17.25 4.87
C PRO A 215 8.08 18.64 4.83
N PRO A 216 9.35 18.77 5.26
CA PRO A 216 10.01 20.07 5.39
C PRO A 216 10.09 20.82 4.05
N ARG A 217 10.26 20.08 2.94
CA ARG A 217 10.24 20.66 1.59
C ARG A 217 8.91 21.32 1.25
N LEU A 218 7.79 20.65 1.56
CA LEU A 218 6.45 21.18 1.28
C LEU A 218 6.19 22.45 2.09
N ARG A 219 6.58 22.45 3.37
CA ARG A 219 6.44 23.61 4.26
C ARG A 219 7.21 24.82 3.76
N ALA A 220 8.49 24.62 3.40
CA ALA A 220 9.34 25.67 2.87
C ALA A 220 8.81 26.21 1.53
N GLN A 221 8.39 25.32 0.63
CA GLN A 221 7.82 25.72 -0.67
C GLN A 221 6.54 26.56 -0.50
N TRP A 222 5.63 26.16 0.40
CA TRP A 222 4.41 26.91 0.68
C TRP A 222 4.72 28.32 1.21
N GLN A 223 5.57 28.42 2.23
CA GLN A 223 5.93 29.71 2.83
C GLN A 223 6.64 30.63 1.83
N ALA A 224 7.57 30.10 1.03
CA ALA A 224 8.25 30.85 -0.01
C ALA A 224 7.27 31.35 -1.09
N ALA A 225 6.38 30.48 -1.58
CA ALA A 225 5.42 30.84 -2.61
C ALA A 225 4.44 31.93 -2.15
N ALA A 226 4.00 31.89 -0.90
CA ALA A 226 3.17 32.94 -0.30
C ALA A 226 3.95 34.25 -0.15
N ALA A 227 5.16 34.21 0.42
CA ALA A 227 6.00 35.39 0.59
C ALA A 227 6.33 36.09 -0.73
N GLU A 228 6.71 35.33 -1.77
CA GLU A 228 6.98 35.85 -3.11
C GLU A 228 5.74 36.52 -3.71
N ALA A 229 4.56 35.90 -3.57
CA ALA A 229 3.31 36.43 -4.09
C ALA A 229 2.92 37.75 -3.41
N PHE A 230 3.05 37.82 -2.08
CA PHE A 230 2.76 39.03 -1.32
C PHE A 230 3.77 40.15 -1.58
N ALA A 231 5.06 39.83 -1.77
CA ALA A 231 6.07 40.81 -2.15
C ALA A 231 5.80 41.39 -3.55
N ALA A 232 5.45 40.54 -4.53
CA ALA A 232 5.09 40.99 -5.87
C ALA A 232 3.85 41.91 -5.85
N TRP A 233 2.86 41.58 -5.03
CA TRP A 233 1.67 42.41 -4.81
C TRP A 233 2.02 43.78 -4.22
N GLN A 234 2.87 43.84 -3.19
CA GLN A 234 3.30 45.11 -2.59
C GLN A 234 4.00 46.01 -3.62
N LEU A 235 4.84 45.44 -4.47
CA LEU A 235 5.50 46.20 -5.55
C LEU A 235 4.49 46.78 -6.53
N GLN A 236 3.50 45.98 -6.94
CA GLN A 236 2.44 46.43 -7.85
C GLN A 236 1.53 47.48 -7.22
N GLN A 237 1.19 47.37 -5.92
CA GLN A 237 0.47 48.40 -5.18
C GLN A 237 1.25 49.72 -5.13
N ALA A 238 2.55 49.66 -4.84
CA ALA A 238 3.41 50.85 -4.81
C ALA A 238 3.52 51.51 -6.19
N ASP A 239 3.49 50.73 -7.26
CA ASP A 239 3.52 51.25 -8.63
C ASP A 239 2.17 51.82 -9.08
N LEU A 240 1.07 51.21 -8.67
CA LEU A 240 -0.28 51.75 -8.86
C LEU A 240 -0.45 53.09 -8.11
N ALA A 241 0.01 53.18 -6.87
CA ALA A 241 -0.02 54.42 -6.10
C ALA A 241 0.77 55.54 -6.79
N ARG A 242 1.93 55.22 -7.38
CA ARG A 242 2.71 56.14 -8.21
C ARG A 242 1.94 56.57 -9.46
N ALA A 243 1.28 55.65 -10.16
CA ALA A 243 0.45 55.97 -11.32
C ALA A 243 -0.70 56.93 -10.98
N VAL A 244 -1.40 56.70 -9.87
CA VAL A 244 -2.49 57.56 -9.40
C VAL A 244 -1.98 58.95 -9.00
N ALA A 245 -0.87 59.03 -8.27
CA ALA A 245 -0.23 60.32 -7.95
C ALA A 245 0.19 61.08 -9.23
N ALA A 246 0.68 60.36 -10.23
CA ALA A 246 1.13 60.90 -11.51
C ALA A 246 -0.02 61.41 -12.41
N LEU A 247 -1.26 60.97 -12.18
CA LEU A 247 -2.45 61.58 -12.80
C LEU A 247 -2.79 62.93 -12.16
N ALA A 248 -2.62 63.07 -10.85
CA ALA A 248 -2.95 64.29 -10.11
C ALA A 248 -1.89 65.39 -10.26
N ASP A 249 -0.61 64.99 -10.37
CA ASP A 249 0.52 65.90 -10.53
C ASP A 249 1.32 65.56 -11.79
N SER A 250 1.44 66.52 -12.71
CA SER A 250 2.18 66.36 -13.96
C SER A 250 3.70 66.31 -13.77
N ALA A 251 4.21 66.78 -12.64
CA ALA A 251 5.64 66.75 -12.28
C ALA A 251 6.08 65.43 -11.61
N ALA A 252 5.14 64.60 -11.13
CA ALA A 252 5.45 63.36 -10.45
C ALA A 252 6.05 62.28 -11.39
N GLU A 253 6.85 61.37 -10.81
CA GLU A 253 7.50 60.27 -11.54
C GLU A 253 6.49 59.29 -12.16
N LEU A 254 6.83 58.75 -13.33
CA LEU A 254 5.98 57.78 -14.01
C LEU A 254 6.10 56.38 -13.36
N PRO A 255 5.01 55.58 -13.35
CA PRO A 255 5.06 54.21 -12.87
C PRO A 255 5.96 53.34 -13.75
N GLN A 256 6.51 52.26 -13.18
CA GLN A 256 7.34 51.28 -13.87
C GLN A 256 6.51 50.40 -14.81
N HIS A 257 5.22 50.19 -14.49
CA HIS A 257 4.28 49.46 -15.31
C HIS A 257 4.01 50.20 -16.62
N ARG A 258 4.40 49.58 -17.74
CA ARG A 258 4.40 50.22 -19.07
C ARG A 258 3.02 50.68 -19.52
N GLY A 259 1.98 49.90 -19.24
CA GLY A 259 0.59 50.22 -19.62
C GLY A 259 0.09 51.47 -18.90
N TRP A 260 0.23 51.49 -17.58
CA TRP A 260 -0.20 52.63 -16.76
C TRP A 260 0.64 53.88 -17.04
N ALA A 261 1.94 53.72 -17.28
CA ALA A 261 2.80 54.84 -17.68
C ALA A 261 2.36 55.45 -19.03
N ALA A 262 1.87 54.63 -19.97
CA ALA A 262 1.36 55.13 -21.24
C ALA A 262 0.05 55.91 -21.06
N GLU A 263 -0.87 55.41 -20.22
CA GLU A 263 -2.12 56.10 -19.88
C GLU A 263 -1.88 57.44 -19.18
N VAL A 264 -0.96 57.49 -18.21
CA VAL A 264 -0.58 58.73 -17.52
C VAL A 264 0.04 59.74 -18.50
N ARG A 265 0.92 59.28 -19.41
CA ARG A 265 1.49 60.17 -20.45
C ARG A 265 0.41 60.72 -21.38
N ALA A 266 -0.55 59.88 -21.79
CA ALA A 266 -1.67 60.31 -22.61
C ALA A 266 -2.55 61.35 -21.88
N HIS A 267 -2.74 61.19 -20.57
CA HIS A 267 -3.47 62.14 -19.74
C HIS A 267 -2.76 63.49 -19.57
N ARG A 268 -1.42 63.48 -19.48
CA ARG A 268 -0.59 64.68 -19.37
C ARG A 268 -0.39 65.41 -20.71
N ALA A 269 -0.64 64.76 -21.84
CA ALA A 269 -0.42 65.36 -23.15
C ALA A 269 -1.45 66.49 -23.41
N PRO A 270 -1.02 67.69 -23.81
CA PRO A 270 -1.95 68.74 -24.23
C PRO A 270 -2.68 68.29 -25.51
N ALA A 271 -3.96 68.64 -25.63
CA ALA A 271 -4.76 68.37 -26.82
C ALA A 271 -4.01 68.82 -28.09
N PRO A 272 -3.86 67.97 -29.11
CA PRO A 272 -3.15 68.37 -30.33
C PRO A 272 -3.96 69.47 -31.02
N ALA A 273 -3.32 70.63 -31.27
CA ALA A 273 -3.81 71.61 -32.23
C ALA A 273 -3.89 70.94 -33.62
N PRO A 274 -4.90 71.26 -34.44
CA PRO A 274 -5.09 70.61 -35.73
C PRO A 274 -3.95 71.04 -36.65
N VAL A 275 -3.07 70.09 -37.02
CA VAL A 275 -2.09 70.32 -38.08
C VAL A 275 -2.59 69.62 -39.33
N ALA A 276 -2.69 70.42 -40.39
CA ALA A 276 -3.19 70.10 -41.71
C ALA A 276 -2.54 68.87 -42.34
N GLU A 277 -3.35 68.15 -43.11
CA GLU A 277 -2.94 67.08 -44.02
C GLU A 277 -1.78 67.53 -44.93
N ALA A 278 -0.66 66.81 -44.85
CA ALA A 278 0.33 66.76 -45.92
C ALA A 278 0.28 65.38 -46.56
N ALA A 279 0.06 65.37 -47.87
CA ALA A 279 -0.07 64.21 -48.74
C ALA A 279 1.20 63.33 -48.77
N PRO A 280 1.08 62.04 -49.14
CA PRO A 280 2.19 61.10 -49.18
C PRO A 280 2.95 61.19 -50.50
N ASP A 281 4.27 61.11 -50.46
CA ASP A 281 5.09 60.92 -51.65
C ASP A 281 6.02 59.70 -51.54
N ALA A 282 5.95 58.89 -52.59
CA ALA A 282 6.80 57.83 -53.12
C ALA A 282 7.73 56.99 -52.18
N SER A 283 7.30 55.76 -51.96
CA SER A 283 7.95 54.51 -52.40
C SER A 283 9.50 54.45 -52.43
N GLY A 284 10.08 53.81 -51.41
CA GLY A 284 11.24 52.93 -51.57
C GLY A 284 10.78 51.46 -51.53
N PRO A 285 11.33 50.54 -52.35
CA PRO A 285 10.87 49.15 -52.37
C PRO A 285 11.23 48.46 -51.04
N PRO A 286 10.27 47.88 -50.30
CA PRO A 286 10.62 47.04 -49.17
C PRO A 286 11.22 45.75 -49.71
N ALA A 287 12.42 45.43 -49.22
CA ALA A 287 13.02 44.12 -49.37
C ALA A 287 11.99 43.02 -49.07
N ALA A 288 11.97 41.99 -49.93
CA ALA A 288 11.10 40.84 -49.82
C ALA A 288 11.01 40.36 -48.36
N ARG A 289 9.83 40.52 -47.75
CA ARG A 289 9.52 39.86 -46.48
C ARG A 289 9.52 38.35 -46.75
N PRO A 290 10.18 37.53 -45.92
CA PRO A 290 10.01 36.08 -46.01
C PRO A 290 8.52 35.75 -45.82
N ASP A 291 8.08 34.66 -46.46
CA ASP A 291 6.71 34.16 -46.56
C ASP A 291 6.09 33.76 -45.21
N ASN A 292 5.91 34.74 -44.31
CA ASN A 292 5.39 34.54 -42.95
C ASN A 292 3.85 34.45 -42.89
N GLY A 293 3.16 34.73 -44.00
CA GLY A 293 1.70 34.64 -44.08
C GLY A 293 1.19 33.20 -43.96
N ASN A 294 1.94 32.25 -44.53
CA ASN A 294 1.63 30.83 -44.45
C ASN A 294 1.72 30.27 -43.01
N HIS A 295 2.74 30.66 -42.24
CA HIS A 295 2.90 30.19 -40.86
C HIS A 295 1.78 30.67 -39.91
N VAL A 296 1.25 31.88 -40.12
CA VAL A 296 0.14 32.40 -39.31
C VAL A 296 -1.18 31.68 -39.63
N ALA A 297 -1.43 31.39 -40.90
CA ALA A 297 -2.60 30.60 -41.31
C ALA A 297 -2.53 29.15 -40.79
N GLU A 298 -1.35 28.53 -40.88
CA GLU A 298 -1.11 27.18 -40.38
C GLU A 298 -1.24 27.09 -38.85
N ALA A 299 -0.76 28.08 -38.10
CA ALA A 299 -0.90 28.12 -36.66
C ALA A 299 -2.38 28.25 -36.22
N LYS A 300 -3.19 29.04 -36.93
CA LYS A 300 -4.64 29.17 -36.66
C LYS A 300 -5.35 27.82 -36.81
N LEU A 301 -5.09 27.09 -37.89
CA LEU A 301 -5.66 25.75 -38.08
C LEU A 301 -5.15 24.77 -37.01
N THR A 302 -3.85 24.82 -36.70
CA THR A 302 -3.24 23.88 -35.74
C THR A 302 -3.74 24.11 -34.31
N ILE A 303 -4.02 25.35 -33.89
CA ILE A 303 -4.62 25.61 -32.58
C ILE A 303 -6.07 25.13 -32.52
N ASP A 304 -6.87 25.27 -33.58
CA ASP A 304 -8.23 24.75 -33.60
C ASP A 304 -8.23 23.20 -33.49
N PHE A 305 -7.28 22.52 -34.15
CA PHE A 305 -7.08 21.08 -33.98
C PHE A 305 -6.63 20.69 -32.57
N LEU A 306 -5.78 21.50 -31.94
CA LEU A 306 -5.35 21.27 -30.56
C LEU A 306 -6.51 21.44 -29.57
N GLU A 307 -7.27 22.53 -29.68
CA GLU A 307 -8.42 22.83 -28.83
C GLU A 307 -9.47 21.71 -28.94
N ARG A 308 -9.72 21.22 -30.16
CA ARG A 308 -10.58 20.06 -30.41
C ARG A 308 -10.03 18.77 -29.80
N ALA A 309 -8.74 18.48 -29.99
CA ALA A 309 -8.11 17.30 -29.39
C ALA A 309 -8.13 17.34 -27.86
N LEU A 310 -8.04 18.52 -27.24
CA LEU A 310 -8.21 18.71 -25.80
C LEU A 310 -9.66 18.49 -25.36
N ALA A 311 -10.63 19.01 -26.11
CA ALA A 311 -12.06 18.79 -25.84
C ALA A 311 -12.46 17.30 -25.94
N GLU A 312 -11.86 16.58 -26.88
CA GLU A 312 -12.09 15.14 -27.10
C GLU A 312 -11.21 14.25 -26.18
N GLY A 313 -10.30 14.84 -25.39
CA GLY A 313 -9.43 14.11 -24.45
C GLY A 313 -8.25 13.37 -25.10
N HIS A 314 -7.96 13.61 -26.37
CA HIS A 314 -6.90 12.96 -27.14
C HIS A 314 -5.51 13.59 -26.87
N LEU A 315 -4.96 13.34 -25.69
CA LEU A 315 -3.73 13.97 -25.20
C LEU A 315 -2.50 13.77 -26.12
N LYS A 316 -2.33 12.58 -26.73
CA LYS A 316 -1.22 12.33 -27.66
C LYS A 316 -1.32 13.17 -28.94
N ALA A 317 -2.54 13.40 -29.44
CA ALA A 317 -2.76 14.29 -30.58
C ALA A 317 -2.56 15.75 -30.18
N ALA A 318 -3.09 16.16 -29.02
CA ALA A 318 -2.90 17.50 -28.46
C ALA A 318 -1.41 17.84 -28.27
N GLN A 319 -0.59 16.92 -27.76
CA GLN A 319 0.87 17.09 -27.62
C GLN A 319 1.55 17.33 -28.96
N ARG A 320 1.21 16.55 -30.00
CA ARG A 320 1.76 16.73 -31.35
C ARG A 320 1.42 18.10 -31.93
N HIS A 321 0.18 18.55 -31.77
CA HIS A 321 -0.23 19.89 -32.20
C HIS A 321 0.45 20.99 -31.39
N ALA A 322 0.67 20.77 -30.08
CA ALA A 322 1.36 21.73 -29.21
C ALA A 322 2.85 21.87 -29.58
N ASP A 323 3.51 20.76 -29.91
CA ASP A 323 4.91 20.78 -30.37
C ASP A 323 5.04 21.45 -31.74
N LYS A 324 4.10 21.18 -32.65
CA LYS A 324 4.01 21.87 -33.96
C LYS A 324 3.80 23.38 -33.79
N LEU A 325 2.90 23.79 -32.89
CA LEU A 325 2.66 25.21 -32.60
C LEU A 325 3.88 25.90 -31.98
N ARG A 326 4.61 25.23 -31.07
CA ARG A 326 5.87 25.76 -30.53
C ARG A 326 6.94 25.94 -31.61
N ALA A 327 7.05 25.01 -32.57
CA ALA A 327 7.96 25.13 -33.71
C ALA A 327 7.58 26.26 -34.67
N LEU A 328 6.29 26.48 -34.92
CA LEU A 328 5.82 27.60 -35.76
C LEU A 328 6.06 28.96 -35.08
N LEU A 329 5.84 29.03 -33.76
CA LEU A 329 6.09 30.23 -32.94
C LEU A 329 7.57 30.62 -32.92
N SER A 330 8.49 29.65 -32.84
CA SER A 330 9.93 29.95 -32.80
C SER A 330 10.46 30.48 -34.14
N VAL A 331 9.85 30.11 -35.27
CA VAL A 331 10.25 30.55 -36.61
C VAL A 331 9.70 31.94 -36.96
N ALA A 332 8.49 32.27 -36.49
CA ALA A 332 7.78 33.49 -36.90
C ALA A 332 7.28 34.35 -35.72
N GLU A 333 8.02 34.37 -34.61
CA GLU A 333 7.63 34.98 -33.32
C GLU A 333 7.16 36.45 -33.43
N ARG A 334 7.78 37.24 -34.31
CA ARG A 334 7.43 38.66 -34.56
C ARG A 334 6.22 38.86 -35.49
N SER A 335 5.73 37.81 -36.16
CA SER A 335 4.66 37.88 -37.16
C SER A 335 3.31 37.40 -36.64
N PHE A 336 3.23 36.87 -35.42
CA PHE A 336 1.98 36.45 -34.80
C PHE A 336 1.25 37.62 -34.13
N PRO A 337 -0.07 37.80 -34.37
CA PRO A 337 -0.88 38.72 -33.59
C PRO A 337 -0.89 38.32 -32.10
N ALA A 338 -0.77 39.30 -31.20
CA ALA A 338 -0.70 39.05 -29.75
C ALA A 338 -1.86 38.20 -29.20
N ALA A 339 -3.08 38.38 -29.74
CA ALA A 339 -4.24 37.57 -29.38
C ALA A 339 -4.09 36.09 -29.76
N LEU A 340 -3.49 35.77 -30.91
CA LEU A 340 -3.23 34.40 -31.34
C LEU A 340 -2.11 33.78 -30.50
N THR A 341 -1.06 34.54 -30.20
CA THR A 341 0.04 34.10 -29.32
C THR A 341 -0.46 33.74 -27.92
N GLY A 342 -1.32 34.57 -27.32
CA GLY A 342 -1.93 34.27 -26.02
C GLY A 342 -2.80 33.01 -26.03
N ARG A 343 -3.59 32.82 -27.10
CA ARG A 343 -4.41 31.61 -27.29
C ARG A 343 -3.54 30.35 -27.39
N VAL A 344 -2.48 30.39 -28.19
CA VAL A 344 -1.54 29.27 -28.34
C VAL A 344 -0.83 28.97 -27.02
N GLN A 345 -0.33 29.98 -26.31
CA GLN A 345 0.34 29.79 -25.02
C GLN A 345 -0.59 29.16 -23.98
N ALA A 346 -1.85 29.61 -23.89
CA ALA A 346 -2.84 29.03 -22.98
C ALA A 346 -3.12 27.56 -23.30
N ALA A 347 -3.33 27.23 -24.58
CA ALA A 347 -3.69 25.87 -24.99
C ALA A 347 -2.49 24.89 -24.91
N VAL A 348 -1.27 25.39 -25.18
CA VAL A 348 -0.02 24.64 -24.94
C VAL A 348 0.20 24.39 -23.44
N ALA A 349 -0.03 25.39 -22.58
CA ALA A 349 0.09 25.24 -21.13
C ALA A 349 -0.91 24.23 -20.58
N GLN A 350 -2.17 24.26 -21.04
CA GLN A 350 -3.19 23.26 -20.67
C GLN A 350 -2.77 21.84 -21.07
N THR A 351 -2.19 21.68 -22.28
CA THR A 351 -1.68 20.39 -22.76
C THR A 351 -0.53 19.87 -21.88
N GLN A 352 0.37 20.76 -21.46
CA GLN A 352 1.49 20.43 -20.57
C GLN A 352 1.01 20.00 -19.19
N GLN A 353 0.08 20.75 -18.59
CA GLN A 353 -0.52 20.39 -17.30
C GLN A 353 -1.18 19.02 -17.35
N LEU A 354 -1.99 18.73 -18.37
CA LEU A 354 -2.64 17.42 -18.52
C LEU A 354 -1.62 16.29 -18.73
N ALA A 355 -0.53 16.55 -19.44
CA ALA A 355 0.57 15.60 -19.61
C ALA A 355 1.32 15.32 -18.30
N GLU A 356 1.56 16.34 -17.49
CA GLU A 356 2.16 16.23 -16.16
C GLU A 356 1.25 15.47 -15.21
N TRP A 357 -0.05 15.74 -15.22
CA TRP A 357 -1.06 14.99 -14.45
C TRP A 357 -1.12 13.52 -14.84
N GLN A 358 -1.07 13.20 -16.14
CA GLN A 358 -1.00 11.82 -16.62
C GLN A 358 0.28 11.12 -16.16
N ARG A 359 1.44 11.75 -16.31
CA ARG A 359 2.73 11.21 -15.85
C ARG A 359 2.73 10.96 -14.34
N TRP A 360 2.28 11.95 -13.57
CA TRP A 360 2.18 11.83 -12.12
C TRP A 360 1.27 10.68 -11.71
N ARG A 361 0.09 10.55 -12.33
CA ARG A 361 -0.84 9.44 -12.07
C ARG A 361 -0.23 8.08 -12.42
N THR A 362 0.45 7.96 -13.56
CA THR A 362 1.14 6.71 -13.95
C THR A 362 2.26 6.37 -12.98
N ASP A 363 3.01 7.38 -12.50
CA ASP A 363 4.07 7.17 -11.51
C ASP A 363 3.50 6.76 -10.14
N GLN A 364 2.34 7.28 -9.72
CA GLN A 364 1.63 6.79 -8.53
C GLN A 364 1.26 5.31 -8.65
N LEU A 365 0.71 4.90 -9.80
CA LEU A 365 0.38 3.48 -10.04
C LEU A 365 1.62 2.59 -10.04
N ARG A 366 2.74 3.06 -10.59
CA ARG A 366 4.03 2.34 -10.53
C ARG A 366 4.55 2.23 -9.09
N GLU A 367 4.40 3.27 -8.29
CA GLU A 367 4.74 3.24 -6.86
C GLU A 367 3.92 2.17 -6.13
N GLU A 368 2.61 2.08 -6.39
CA GLU A 368 1.74 1.02 -5.85
C GLU A 368 2.22 -0.38 -6.26
N LEU A 369 2.64 -0.57 -7.51
CA LEU A 369 3.22 -1.85 -7.96
C LEU A 369 4.55 -2.17 -7.26
N CYS A 370 5.39 -1.17 -6.99
CA CYS A 370 6.60 -1.36 -6.21
C CYS A 370 6.27 -1.85 -4.80
N VAL A 371 5.31 -1.21 -4.13
CA VAL A 371 4.86 -1.59 -2.79
C VAL A 371 4.29 -3.02 -2.78
N LYS A 372 3.48 -3.40 -3.78
CA LYS A 372 2.97 -4.78 -3.90
C LYS A 372 4.09 -5.81 -4.11
N ALA A 373 5.09 -5.50 -4.94
CA ALA A 373 6.24 -6.38 -5.16
C ALA A 373 7.10 -6.52 -3.89
N GLU A 374 7.29 -5.43 -3.14
CA GLU A 374 7.99 -5.44 -1.85
C GLU A 374 7.21 -6.25 -0.79
N ALA A 375 5.89 -6.15 -0.76
CA ALA A 375 5.06 -6.97 0.13
C ALA A 375 5.20 -8.47 -0.17
N LEU A 376 5.26 -8.88 -1.45
CA LEU A 376 5.51 -10.27 -1.84
C LEU A 376 6.94 -10.75 -1.53
N ARG A 377 7.90 -9.83 -1.44
CA ARG A 377 9.26 -10.13 -0.96
C ARG A 377 9.26 -10.39 0.54
N ASP A 378 8.60 -9.53 1.31
CA ASP A 378 8.62 -9.57 2.78
C ASP A 378 7.69 -10.66 3.33
N GLN A 379 6.61 -10.97 2.62
CA GLN A 379 5.64 -12.03 2.95
C GLN A 379 5.45 -12.96 1.74
N PRO A 380 6.36 -13.94 1.55
CA PRO A 380 6.28 -14.86 0.42
C PRO A 380 5.05 -15.78 0.53
N LEU A 381 4.36 -15.96 -0.60
CA LEU A 381 3.25 -16.90 -0.74
C LEU A 381 3.76 -18.32 -1.04
N ALA A 382 2.84 -19.28 -1.17
CA ALA A 382 3.17 -20.60 -1.70
C ALA A 382 3.82 -20.48 -3.10
N PRO A 383 4.83 -21.30 -3.46
CA PRO A 383 5.69 -21.06 -4.63
C PRO A 383 4.97 -20.81 -5.95
N ARG A 384 3.91 -21.58 -6.24
CA ARG A 384 3.10 -21.40 -7.45
C ARG A 384 2.30 -20.09 -7.44
N ALA A 385 1.65 -19.78 -6.31
CA ALA A 385 0.90 -18.55 -6.14
C ALA A 385 1.82 -17.32 -6.20
N GLN A 386 3.03 -17.43 -5.65
CA GLN A 386 4.04 -16.36 -5.72
C GLN A 386 4.50 -16.12 -7.17
N ALA A 387 4.78 -17.17 -7.95
CA ALA A 387 5.13 -17.01 -9.37
C ALA A 387 4.00 -16.36 -10.19
N ASP A 388 2.75 -16.78 -9.99
CA ASP A 388 1.61 -16.20 -10.70
C ASP A 388 1.38 -14.73 -10.31
N ALA A 389 1.50 -14.38 -9.03
CA ALA A 389 1.38 -13.00 -8.55
C ALA A 389 2.49 -12.10 -9.12
N LEU A 390 3.75 -12.59 -9.17
CA LEU A 390 4.86 -11.86 -9.78
C LEU A 390 4.67 -11.68 -11.30
N ARG A 391 4.10 -12.67 -11.99
CA ARG A 391 3.73 -12.56 -13.41
C ARG A 391 2.69 -11.46 -13.63
N GLN A 392 1.62 -11.45 -12.82
CA GLN A 392 0.58 -10.44 -12.89
C GLN A 392 1.13 -9.03 -12.67
N LEU A 393 1.98 -8.82 -11.66
CA LEU A 393 2.60 -7.51 -11.42
C LEU A 393 3.46 -7.04 -12.60
N ARG A 394 4.21 -7.95 -13.24
CA ARG A 394 5.01 -7.62 -14.44
C ARG A 394 4.13 -7.27 -15.64
N ASP A 395 3.00 -7.96 -15.81
CA ASP A 395 2.03 -7.66 -16.87
C ASP A 395 1.34 -6.30 -16.62
N GLU A 396 0.96 -6.00 -15.37
CA GLU A 396 0.42 -4.69 -14.96
C GLU A 396 1.43 -3.56 -15.22
N TRP A 397 2.71 -3.77 -14.87
CA TRP A 397 3.77 -2.81 -15.17
C TRP A 397 3.91 -2.56 -16.68
N LYS A 398 3.93 -3.64 -17.47
CA LYS A 398 4.03 -3.57 -18.93
C LYS A 398 2.83 -2.85 -19.57
N ALA A 399 1.64 -2.97 -18.99
CA ALA A 399 0.46 -2.23 -19.44
C ALA A 399 0.60 -0.72 -19.17
N LEU A 400 1.12 -0.34 -18.00
CA LEU A 400 1.40 1.07 -17.67
C LEU A 400 2.47 1.67 -18.60
N ASP A 401 3.50 0.89 -18.93
CA ASP A 401 4.62 1.36 -19.77
C ASP A 401 4.23 1.61 -21.25
N GLN A 402 3.13 1.03 -21.72
CA GLN A 402 2.60 1.31 -23.06
C GLN A 402 1.94 2.70 -23.18
N THR A 403 1.58 3.30 -22.04
CA THR A 403 0.77 4.52 -21.99
C THR A 403 1.52 5.72 -21.43
N GLY A 404 2.53 5.51 -20.58
CA GLY A 404 3.30 6.57 -19.91
C GLY A 404 4.76 6.68 -20.37
N ALA A 405 5.41 7.78 -19.99
CA ALA A 405 6.86 7.93 -20.14
C ALA A 405 7.60 6.96 -19.21
N ALA A 406 8.74 6.41 -19.65
CA ALA A 406 9.52 5.46 -18.85
C ALA A 406 10.08 6.11 -17.58
N ASN A 407 9.99 5.41 -16.44
CA ASN A 407 10.59 5.81 -15.17
C ASN A 407 11.61 4.75 -14.73
N GLY A 408 12.89 4.99 -15.05
CA GLY A 408 13.96 4.03 -14.80
C GLY A 408 14.22 3.75 -13.33
N VAL A 409 13.99 4.72 -12.44
CA VAL A 409 14.22 4.56 -11.00
C VAL A 409 13.18 3.63 -10.38
N LEU A 410 11.90 3.86 -10.66
CA LEU A 410 10.83 2.99 -10.17
C LEU A 410 10.93 1.58 -10.77
N TRP A 411 11.33 1.47 -12.04
CA TRP A 411 11.57 0.16 -12.67
C TRP A 411 12.67 -0.62 -11.95
N GLN A 412 13.81 0.00 -11.64
CA GLN A 412 14.90 -0.67 -10.92
C GLN A 412 14.45 -1.17 -9.55
N ARG A 413 13.68 -0.36 -8.81
CA ARG A 413 13.12 -0.75 -7.51
C ARG A 413 12.15 -1.93 -7.65
N PHE A 414 11.23 -1.84 -8.61
CA PHE A 414 10.26 -2.89 -8.88
C PHE A 414 10.93 -4.21 -9.31
N ASP A 415 11.88 -4.17 -10.23
CA ASP A 415 12.56 -5.36 -10.74
C ASP A 415 13.46 -6.00 -9.67
N ALA A 416 14.13 -5.20 -8.85
CA ALA A 416 14.88 -5.70 -7.69
C ALA A 416 13.97 -6.41 -6.69
N ALA A 417 12.79 -5.84 -6.38
CA ALA A 417 11.80 -6.46 -5.51
C ALA A 417 11.26 -7.77 -6.10
N CYS A 418 10.89 -7.77 -7.39
CA CYS A 418 10.42 -8.95 -8.10
C CYS A 418 11.48 -10.07 -8.14
N THR A 419 12.73 -9.72 -8.41
CA THR A 419 13.85 -10.68 -8.47
C THR A 419 14.07 -11.32 -7.10
N THR A 420 14.07 -10.50 -6.05
CA THR A 420 14.23 -11.01 -4.67
C THR A 420 13.06 -11.91 -4.26
N ALA A 421 11.83 -11.53 -4.60
CA ALA A 421 10.64 -12.33 -4.34
C ALA A 421 10.57 -13.62 -5.17
N HIS A 422 11.27 -13.70 -6.32
CA HIS A 422 11.29 -14.90 -7.16
C HIS A 422 12.29 -15.97 -6.68
N ALA A 423 13.34 -15.57 -5.94
CA ALA A 423 14.36 -16.49 -5.41
C ALA A 423 13.82 -17.74 -4.68
N PRO A 424 12.83 -17.66 -3.76
CA PRO A 424 12.26 -18.85 -3.12
C PRO A 424 11.52 -19.78 -4.10
N VAL A 425 10.93 -19.23 -5.16
CA VAL A 425 10.25 -20.02 -6.21
C VAL A 425 11.29 -20.81 -7.01
N GLU A 426 12.41 -20.18 -7.38
CA GLU A 426 13.51 -20.85 -8.06
C GLU A 426 14.09 -21.98 -7.23
N ALA A 427 14.31 -21.75 -5.93
CA ALA A 427 14.77 -22.77 -5.00
C ALA A 427 13.80 -23.96 -4.91
N HIS A 428 12.49 -23.70 -4.90
CA HIS A 428 11.47 -24.76 -4.88
C HIS A 428 11.49 -25.59 -6.17
N VAL A 429 11.52 -24.93 -7.33
CA VAL A 429 11.59 -25.62 -8.63
C VAL A 429 12.88 -26.42 -8.78
N ALA A 430 14.00 -25.90 -8.28
CA ALA A 430 15.27 -26.63 -8.26
C ALA A 430 15.17 -27.90 -7.38
N LYS A 431 14.56 -27.79 -6.20
CA LYS A 431 14.33 -28.93 -5.30
C LYS A 431 13.41 -29.98 -5.92
N GLU A 432 12.31 -29.58 -6.55
CA GLU A 432 11.41 -30.50 -7.26
C GLU A 432 12.16 -31.23 -8.38
N ARG A 433 13.00 -30.52 -9.15
CA ARG A 433 13.85 -31.12 -10.20
C ARG A 433 14.84 -32.12 -9.63
N GLU A 434 15.48 -31.81 -8.52
CA GLU A 434 16.41 -32.72 -7.85
C GLU A 434 15.71 -33.97 -7.33
N GLN A 435 14.55 -33.83 -6.66
CA GLN A 435 13.75 -34.97 -6.20
C GLN A 435 13.32 -35.88 -7.36
N MET A 436 12.91 -35.29 -8.49
CA MET A 436 12.62 -36.06 -9.71
C MET A 436 13.85 -36.78 -10.24
N ALA A 437 15.02 -36.12 -10.28
CA ALA A 437 16.26 -36.74 -10.74
C ALA A 437 16.72 -37.89 -9.81
N GLN A 438 16.57 -37.73 -8.50
CA GLN A 438 16.86 -38.78 -7.51
C GLN A 438 15.89 -39.96 -7.66
N ALA A 439 14.59 -39.72 -7.84
CA ALA A 439 13.60 -40.78 -8.10
C ALA A 439 13.90 -41.54 -9.40
N GLU A 440 14.31 -40.82 -10.46
CA GLU A 440 14.71 -41.41 -11.75
C GLU A 440 15.97 -42.28 -11.59
N ALA A 441 16.99 -41.76 -10.89
CA ALA A 441 18.24 -42.47 -10.63
C ALA A 441 18.03 -43.70 -9.74
N ALA A 442 17.24 -43.59 -8.67
CA ALA A 442 16.94 -44.71 -7.77
C ALA A 442 16.20 -45.85 -8.50
N ARG A 443 15.25 -45.51 -9.37
CA ARG A 443 14.54 -46.50 -10.20
C ARG A 443 15.46 -47.14 -11.24
N ARG A 444 16.35 -46.37 -11.86
CA ARG A 444 17.36 -46.92 -12.77
C ARG A 444 18.30 -47.88 -12.07
N ALA A 445 18.84 -47.48 -10.91
CA ALA A 445 19.68 -48.33 -10.07
C ALA A 445 18.95 -49.61 -9.66
N LEU A 446 17.66 -49.54 -9.32
CA LEU A 446 16.86 -50.72 -8.98
C LEU A 446 16.71 -51.70 -10.16
N ILE A 447 16.55 -51.19 -11.38
CA ILE A 447 16.52 -52.02 -12.60
C ILE A 447 17.87 -52.72 -12.80
N ASP A 448 18.97 -52.00 -12.63
CA ASP A 448 20.31 -52.56 -12.80
C ASP A 448 20.66 -53.57 -11.68
N GLU A 449 20.25 -53.31 -10.43
CA GLU A 449 20.31 -54.27 -9.31
C GLU A 449 19.52 -55.54 -9.63
N LEU A 450 18.29 -55.42 -10.15
CA LEU A 450 17.46 -56.56 -10.53
C LEU A 450 18.10 -57.39 -11.65
N ARG A 451 18.67 -56.74 -12.68
CA ARG A 451 19.41 -57.41 -13.76
C ARG A 451 20.64 -58.16 -13.25
N ALA A 452 21.42 -57.54 -12.38
CA ALA A 452 22.59 -58.17 -11.78
C ALA A 452 22.21 -59.35 -10.88
N TRP A 453 21.17 -59.19 -10.07
CA TRP A 453 20.62 -60.27 -9.24
C TRP A 453 20.13 -61.44 -10.11
N HIS A 454 19.40 -61.17 -11.19
CA HIS A 454 18.95 -62.21 -12.12
C HIS A 454 20.13 -62.95 -12.77
N ALA A 455 21.17 -62.23 -13.21
CA ALA A 455 22.37 -62.84 -13.76
C ALA A 455 23.10 -63.74 -12.75
N ALA A 456 23.13 -63.38 -11.46
CA ALA A 456 23.72 -64.21 -10.41
C ALA A 456 22.92 -65.51 -10.17
N GLN A 457 21.60 -65.49 -10.38
CA GLN A 457 20.73 -66.67 -10.27
C GLN A 457 20.85 -67.62 -11.47
N ALA A 458 21.32 -67.15 -12.62
CA ALA A 458 21.41 -67.95 -13.85
C ALA A 458 22.40 -69.14 -13.74
N GLY A 459 23.29 -69.15 -12.75
CA GLY A 459 24.26 -70.24 -12.50
C GLY A 459 23.84 -71.26 -11.44
N THR A 460 22.68 -71.09 -10.78
CA THR A 460 22.20 -72.04 -9.77
C THR A 460 21.45 -73.22 -10.38
N ASP A 461 21.70 -74.44 -9.88
CA ASP A 461 21.00 -75.66 -10.32
C ASP A 461 19.53 -75.61 -9.86
N PRO A 462 18.54 -75.65 -10.80
CA PRO A 462 17.11 -75.62 -10.49
C PRO A 462 16.63 -76.65 -9.46
N ALA A 463 17.34 -77.78 -9.32
CA ALA A 463 17.02 -78.81 -8.33
C ALA A 463 17.36 -78.40 -6.88
N THR A 464 18.22 -77.39 -6.70
CA THR A 464 18.69 -76.91 -5.38
C THR A 464 18.26 -75.48 -5.07
N THR A 465 17.67 -74.77 -6.04
CA THR A 465 17.22 -73.38 -5.89
C THR A 465 16.01 -73.26 -4.95
N ASP A 466 16.12 -72.41 -3.93
CA ASP A 466 14.99 -72.06 -3.06
C ASP A 466 14.07 -71.04 -3.74
N TRP A 467 13.03 -71.55 -4.40
CA TRP A 467 12.02 -70.75 -5.10
C TRP A 467 11.23 -69.81 -4.18
N ARG A 468 11.11 -70.10 -2.87
CA ARG A 468 10.45 -69.17 -1.92
C ARG A 468 11.32 -67.96 -1.65
N ALA A 469 12.63 -68.15 -1.50
CA ALA A 469 13.58 -67.06 -1.32
C ALA A 469 13.64 -66.16 -2.58
N VAL A 470 13.60 -66.77 -3.77
CA VAL A 470 13.52 -66.05 -5.06
C VAL A 470 12.25 -65.19 -5.15
N ALA A 471 11.08 -65.75 -4.80
CA ALA A 471 9.82 -65.02 -4.80
C ALA A 471 9.84 -63.84 -3.82
N HIS A 472 10.32 -64.04 -2.60
CA HIS A 472 10.43 -62.99 -1.60
C HIS A 472 11.37 -61.85 -2.04
N ALA A 473 12.48 -62.19 -2.71
CA ALA A 473 13.39 -61.18 -3.26
C ALA A 473 12.71 -60.34 -4.36
N LEU A 474 11.99 -60.98 -5.29
CA LEU A 474 11.22 -60.28 -6.33
C LEU A 474 10.13 -59.37 -5.76
N ASP A 475 9.43 -59.82 -4.72
CA ASP A 475 8.44 -59.01 -4.01
C ASP A 475 9.09 -57.77 -3.38
N GLY A 476 10.29 -57.92 -2.79
CA GLY A 476 11.07 -56.79 -2.26
C GLY A 476 11.48 -55.77 -3.33
N PHE A 477 11.91 -56.25 -4.51
CA PHE A 477 12.18 -55.39 -5.66
C PHE A 477 10.92 -54.67 -6.14
N ALA A 478 9.79 -55.36 -6.26
CA ALA A 478 8.52 -54.78 -6.66
C ALA A 478 8.01 -53.74 -5.65
N ASP A 479 8.22 -53.96 -4.36
CA ASP A 479 7.85 -53.02 -3.31
C ASP A 479 8.71 -51.74 -3.37
N ARG A 480 10.04 -51.88 -3.48
CA ARG A 480 10.95 -50.74 -3.69
C ARG A 480 10.60 -49.96 -4.97
N TRP A 481 10.18 -50.64 -6.04
CA TRP A 481 9.74 -50.01 -7.27
C TRP A 481 8.47 -49.16 -7.07
N ARG A 482 7.49 -49.64 -6.30
CA ARG A 482 6.28 -48.86 -5.99
C ARG A 482 6.61 -47.61 -5.18
N HIS A 483 7.56 -47.72 -4.24
CA HIS A 483 7.96 -46.63 -3.35
C HIS A 483 9.09 -45.72 -3.88
N GLY A 484 9.54 -45.90 -5.13
CA GLY A 484 10.66 -45.17 -5.74
C GLY A 484 10.40 -43.70 -6.13
N GLY A 485 9.51 -43.00 -5.41
CA GLY A 485 9.19 -41.59 -5.66
C GLY A 485 8.37 -41.31 -6.93
N HIS A 486 7.93 -40.05 -7.07
CA HIS A 486 7.11 -39.57 -8.18
C HIS A 486 7.95 -39.21 -9.42
N LEU A 487 7.45 -39.56 -10.60
CA LEU A 487 8.00 -39.16 -11.88
C LEU A 487 6.88 -38.74 -12.86
N PRO A 488 7.15 -37.82 -13.80
CA PRO A 488 6.22 -37.52 -14.87
C PRO A 488 5.90 -38.77 -15.71
N GLU A 489 4.64 -38.90 -16.14
CA GLU A 489 4.13 -40.10 -16.82
C GLU A 489 4.98 -40.56 -18.01
N LYS A 490 5.46 -39.63 -18.84
CA LYS A 490 6.34 -39.95 -19.98
C LYS A 490 7.69 -40.58 -19.55
N ARG A 491 8.27 -40.11 -18.45
CA ARG A 491 9.55 -40.66 -17.93
C ARG A 491 9.31 -41.97 -17.21
N PHE A 492 8.25 -42.05 -16.42
CA PHE A 492 7.86 -43.26 -15.71
C PHE A 492 7.56 -44.41 -16.67
N THR A 493 6.77 -44.18 -17.72
CA THR A 493 6.42 -45.23 -18.71
C THR A 493 7.64 -45.80 -19.42
N LYS A 494 8.64 -44.96 -19.75
CA LYS A 494 9.92 -45.42 -20.30
C LYS A 494 10.66 -46.35 -19.32
N LEU A 495 10.80 -45.92 -18.07
CA LEU A 495 11.43 -46.74 -17.04
C LEU A 495 10.62 -48.01 -16.72
N GLN A 496 9.30 -47.94 -16.80
CA GLN A 496 8.40 -49.08 -16.59
C GLN A 496 8.55 -50.13 -17.69
N ALA A 497 8.81 -49.72 -18.93
CA ALA A 497 9.14 -50.64 -20.02
C ALA A 497 10.48 -51.34 -19.80
N ASP A 498 11.47 -50.64 -19.23
CA ASP A 498 12.77 -51.24 -18.88
C ASP A 498 12.70 -52.16 -17.64
N TRP A 499 11.72 -51.94 -16.77
CA TRP A 499 11.47 -52.70 -15.54
C TRP A 499 10.74 -54.02 -15.77
N ARG A 500 9.80 -54.03 -16.72
CA ARG A 500 9.12 -55.24 -17.17
C ARG A 500 10.06 -56.10 -17.99
#